data_AF-A0A961JSE5-F1
#
_entry.id   AF-A0A961JSE5-F1
#
_cell.length_a   1.000
_cell.length_b   1.000
_cell.length_c   1.000
_cell.angle_alpha   90.00
_cell.angle_beta   90.00
_cell.angle_gamma   90.00
#
_symmetry.space_group_name_H-M   'P 1'
#
loop_
_entity.id
_entity.type
_entity.pdbx_description
1 polymer ?
#
loop_
_entity_poly.entity_id
_entity_poly.type
_entity_poly.pdbx_seq_one_letter_code
_entity_poly.pdbx_strand_id
1 'polypeptide(L)'
;MTDSPPPRPLPPGDWPELRPGWVWLVGAGPGDPGLLTLHALNALGQADVIVHDALVAPAILAWASPEAERIDMGKRGGRASPKQGEISALLVELAR
;
A
#
# COMPACT_ATOMS: atom_id res chain seq x y z
N MET A 1 22.90 2.68 -9.03
CA MET A 1 22.34 1.69 -9.98
C MET A 1 21.88 0.50 -9.16
N THR A 2 20.68 0.57 -8.59
CA THR A 2 20.09 -0.55 -7.84
C THR A 2 19.02 -1.15 -8.71
N ASP A 3 19.41 -2.08 -9.60
CA ASP A 3 18.48 -3.02 -10.20
C ASP A 3 18.03 -3.96 -9.08
N SER A 4 17.05 -3.52 -8.29
CA SER A 4 16.25 -4.47 -7.54
C SER A 4 15.46 -5.26 -8.58
N PRO A 5 15.59 -6.60 -8.62
CA PRO A 5 14.81 -7.39 -9.55
C PRO A 5 13.33 -7.08 -9.36
N PRO A 6 12.51 -7.07 -10.44
CA PRO A 6 11.09 -6.84 -10.31
C PRO A 6 10.50 -7.83 -9.29
N PRO A 7 9.51 -7.40 -8.49
CA PRO A 7 8.91 -8.26 -7.48
C PRO A 7 8.47 -9.56 -8.14
N ARG A 8 8.92 -10.69 -7.59
CA ARG A 8 8.58 -12.01 -8.13
C ARG A 8 7.06 -12.19 -8.00
N PRO A 9 6.37 -12.62 -9.06
CA PRO A 9 4.94 -12.90 -8.97
C PRO A 9 4.67 -13.95 -7.88
N LEU A 10 3.55 -13.81 -7.18
CA LEU A 10 3.08 -14.81 -6.23
C LEU A 10 2.94 -16.17 -6.95
N PRO A 11 3.16 -17.30 -6.24
CA PRO A 11 2.92 -18.60 -6.84
C PRO A 11 1.48 -18.72 -7.34
N PRO A 12 1.20 -19.52 -8.38
CA PRO A 12 -0.17 -19.71 -8.87
C PRO A 12 -1.10 -20.14 -7.74
N GLY A 13 -2.29 -19.54 -7.67
CA GLY A 13 -3.30 -19.82 -6.65
C GLY A 13 -4.54 -18.95 -6.82
N ASP A 14 -5.61 -19.31 -6.10
CA ASP A 14 -6.85 -18.54 -6.04
C ASP A 14 -6.66 -17.33 -5.11
N TRP A 15 -5.93 -16.32 -5.60
CA TRP A 15 -5.72 -15.07 -4.88
C TRP A 15 -6.96 -14.17 -5.01
N PRO A 16 -7.37 -13.46 -3.94
CA PRO A 16 -8.45 -12.49 -4.05
C PRO A 16 -8.06 -11.34 -4.99
N GLU A 17 -9.04 -10.87 -5.75
CA GLU A 17 -8.91 -9.72 -6.66
C GLU A 17 -9.33 -8.44 -5.94
N LEU A 18 -8.50 -7.41 -5.99
CA LEU A 18 -8.86 -6.06 -5.60
C LEU A 18 -9.65 -5.42 -6.75
N ARG A 19 -10.99 -5.44 -6.64
CA ARG A 19 -11.88 -4.98 -7.72
C ARG A 19 -12.02 -3.45 -7.72
N PRO A 20 -12.41 -2.84 -8.87
CA PRO A 20 -12.74 -1.42 -8.91
C PRO A 20 -13.76 -1.04 -7.83
N GLY A 21 -13.49 0.08 -7.15
CA GLY A 21 -14.28 0.58 -6.04
C GLY A 21 -14.11 -0.17 -4.71
N TRP A 22 -13.09 -1.02 -4.59
CA TRP A 22 -12.78 -1.70 -3.33
C TRP A 22 -11.67 -0.99 -2.57
N VAL A 23 -11.75 -1.08 -1.24
CA VAL A 23 -10.69 -0.64 -0.32
C VAL A 23 -10.25 -1.83 0.51
N TRP A 24 -8.95 -2.13 0.50
CA TRP A 24 -8.35 -3.11 1.41
C TRP A 24 -7.53 -2.41 2.48
N LEU A 25 -7.81 -2.71 3.74
CA LEU A 25 -6.98 -2.26 4.86
C LEU A 25 -5.92 -3.33 5.13
N VAL A 26 -4.65 -2.96 4.90
CA VAL A 26 -3.52 -3.89 4.91
C VAL A 26 -2.52 -3.47 5.98
N GLY A 27 -2.08 -4.43 6.79
CA GLY A 27 -0.97 -4.22 7.72
C GLY A 27 0.38 -4.35 7.00
N ALA A 28 1.20 -3.30 7.08
CA ALA A 28 2.56 -3.29 6.50
C ALA A 28 3.61 -4.06 7.33
N GLY A 29 3.24 -4.52 8.53
CA GLY A 29 4.18 -5.11 9.48
C GLY A 29 5.10 -4.07 10.14
N PRO A 30 6.16 -4.51 10.85
CA PRO A 30 7.03 -3.60 11.62
C PRO A 30 8.13 -2.92 10.79
N GLY A 31 8.21 -3.19 9.47
CA GLY A 31 9.12 -2.49 8.54
C GLY A 31 9.93 -3.40 7.62
N ASP A 32 10.25 -4.62 8.04
CA ASP A 32 10.92 -5.62 7.19
C ASP A 32 9.93 -6.20 6.16
N PRO A 33 10.19 -6.07 4.83
CA PRO A 33 9.31 -6.64 3.80
C PRO A 33 9.12 -8.15 3.87
N GLY A 34 10.06 -8.90 4.46
CA GLY A 34 9.92 -10.34 4.69
C GLY A 34 8.78 -10.69 5.66
N LEU A 35 8.24 -9.71 6.40
CA LEU A 35 7.12 -9.88 7.33
C LEU A 35 5.76 -9.50 6.73
N LEU A 36 5.71 -9.13 5.44
CA LEU A 36 4.45 -8.94 4.75
C LEU A 36 3.71 -10.27 4.59
N THR A 37 2.39 -10.22 4.72
CA THR A 37 1.56 -11.37 4.37
C THR A 37 1.48 -11.53 2.85
N LEU A 38 1.18 -12.75 2.38
CA LEU A 38 0.97 -12.99 0.94
C LEU A 38 -0.19 -12.14 0.40
N HIS A 39 -1.24 -11.92 1.18
CA HIS A 39 -2.34 -11.02 0.81
C HIS A 39 -1.92 -9.54 0.76
N ALA A 40 -0.99 -9.10 1.60
CA ALA A 40 -0.46 -7.74 1.53
C ALA A 40 0.37 -7.53 0.25
N LEU A 41 1.23 -8.50 -0.10
CA LEU A 41 1.97 -8.47 -1.38
C LEU A 41 1.03 -8.51 -2.57
N ASN A 42 -0.01 -9.35 -2.51
CA ASN A 42 -1.06 -9.42 -3.54
C ASN A 42 -1.76 -8.06 -3.72
N ALA A 43 -2.13 -7.40 -2.62
CA ALA A 43 -2.76 -6.09 -2.65
C ALA A 43 -1.84 -5.01 -3.25
N LEU A 44 -0.58 -4.96 -2.82
CA LEU A 44 0.42 -4.00 -3.31
C LEU A 44 0.65 -4.13 -4.83
N GLY A 45 0.62 -5.36 -5.36
CA GLY A 45 0.76 -5.61 -6.79
C GLY A 45 -0.47 -5.23 -7.63
N GLN A 46 -1.66 -5.20 -7.04
CA GLN A 46 -2.92 -4.93 -7.74
C GLN A 46 -3.43 -3.49 -7.58
N ALA A 47 -3.01 -2.78 -6.53
CA ALA A 47 -3.57 -1.47 -6.20
C ALA A 47 -3.24 -0.40 -7.25
N ASP A 48 -4.26 0.33 -7.71
CA ASP A 48 -4.10 1.55 -8.51
C ASP A 48 -3.60 2.72 -7.64
N VAL A 49 -4.05 2.79 -6.38
CA VAL A 49 -3.70 3.85 -5.42
C VAL A 49 -3.38 3.24 -4.06
N ILE A 50 -2.29 3.67 -3.44
CA ILE A 50 -1.84 3.26 -2.12
C ILE A 50 -1.79 4.47 -1.20
N VAL A 51 -2.71 4.51 -0.24
CA VAL A 51 -2.70 5.48 0.86
C VAL A 51 -1.95 4.87 2.04
N HIS A 52 -0.88 5.52 2.50
CA HIS A 52 -0.05 5.01 3.60
C HIS A 52 0.30 6.11 4.60
N ASP A 53 0.67 5.72 5.82
CA ASP A 53 1.14 6.66 6.85
C ASP A 53 2.69 6.73 6.90
N ALA A 54 3.21 7.52 7.84
CA ALA A 54 4.64 7.76 8.03
C ALA A 54 5.40 6.58 8.63
N LEU A 55 4.72 5.59 9.20
CA LEU A 55 5.35 4.41 9.82
C LEU A 55 5.67 3.33 8.78
N VAL A 56 5.06 3.39 7.59
CA VAL A 56 5.34 2.45 6.52
C VAL A 56 6.73 2.69 5.94
N ALA A 57 7.60 1.69 6.03
CA ALA A 57 8.96 1.79 5.53
C ALA A 57 8.97 1.87 3.98
N PRO A 58 9.85 2.69 3.36
CA PRO A 58 9.95 2.79 1.90
C PRO A 58 10.22 1.45 1.20
N ALA A 59 10.94 0.53 1.88
CA ALA A 59 11.20 -0.81 1.38
C ALA A 59 9.94 -1.65 1.20
N ILE A 60 8.86 -1.39 1.95
CA ILE A 60 7.55 -2.03 1.76
C ILE A 60 6.89 -1.50 0.48
N LEU A 61 6.87 -0.17 0.31
CA LEU A 61 6.27 0.49 -0.85
C LEU A 61 7.00 0.15 -2.17
N ALA A 62 8.26 -0.29 -2.10
CA ALA A 62 8.99 -0.77 -3.26
C ALA A 62 8.40 -2.05 -3.90
N TRP A 63 7.55 -2.78 -3.17
CA TRP A 63 6.83 -3.96 -3.69
C TRP A 63 5.51 -3.62 -4.38
N ALA A 64 5.08 -2.37 -4.30
CA ALA A 64 3.90 -1.91 -5.03
C ALA A 64 4.11 -1.95 -6.54
N SER A 65 3.01 -2.05 -7.29
CA SER A 65 3.02 -1.79 -8.73
C SER A 65 3.73 -0.45 -9.02
N PRO A 66 4.60 -0.38 -10.04
CA PRO A 66 5.23 0.87 -10.44
C PRO A 66 4.23 1.91 -10.97
N GLU A 67 3.06 1.45 -11.44
CA GLU A 67 1.97 2.30 -11.93
C GLU A 67 1.08 2.83 -10.79
N ALA A 68 1.23 2.30 -9.56
CA ALA A 68 0.39 2.69 -8.44
C ALA A 68 0.72 4.12 -7.96
N GLU A 69 -0.29 4.97 -7.85
CA GLU A 69 -0.15 6.27 -7.17
C GLU A 69 0.06 6.05 -5.66
N ARG A 70 0.98 6.82 -5.05
CA ARG A 70 1.29 6.71 -3.62
C ARG A 70 0.95 8.01 -2.91
N ILE A 71 0.03 7.95 -1.96
CA ILE A 71 -0.42 9.09 -1.18
C ILE A 71 0.05 8.93 0.26
N ASP A 72 1.02 9.78 0.66
CA ASP A 72 1.56 9.85 2.01
C ASP A 72 0.65 10.70 2.92
N MET A 73 -0.05 10.05 3.85
CA MET A 73 -0.89 10.67 4.88
C MET A 73 -0.17 10.76 6.24
N GLY A 74 1.14 10.56 6.26
CA GLY A 74 1.99 10.61 7.43
C GLY A 74 2.31 12.02 7.93
N LYS A 75 2.70 12.13 9.20
CA LYS A 75 3.19 13.38 9.79
C LYS A 75 4.61 13.67 9.29
N ARG A 76 4.80 14.73 8.51
CA ARG A 76 6.13 15.35 8.33
C ARG A 76 6.26 16.57 9.25
N GLY A 77 7.15 16.48 10.24
CA GLY A 77 7.66 17.65 10.99
C GLY A 77 6.62 18.47 11.78
N GLY A 78 5.95 17.88 12.77
CA GLY A 78 5.17 18.63 13.77
C GLY A 78 3.82 19.22 13.30
N ARG A 79 3.40 18.98 12.05
CA ARG A 79 2.05 19.36 11.58
C ARG A 79 0.96 18.50 12.20
N ALA A 80 -0.25 19.07 12.30
CA ALA A 80 -1.44 18.33 12.71
C ALA A 80 -1.66 17.16 11.74
N SER A 81 -1.87 15.96 12.30
CA SER A 81 -2.28 14.80 11.51
C SER A 81 -3.54 15.12 10.73
N PRO A 82 -3.70 14.57 9.50
CA PRO A 82 -5.02 14.43 8.93
C PRO A 82 -5.92 13.77 9.96
N LYS A 83 -7.10 14.34 10.20
CA LYS A 83 -8.04 13.70 11.11
C LYS A 83 -8.42 12.35 10.51
N GLN A 84 -8.66 11.34 11.34
CA GLN A 84 -9.06 10.01 10.83
C GLN A 84 -10.22 10.07 9.83
N GLY A 85 -11.16 11.02 10.02
CA GLY A 85 -12.26 11.25 9.08
C GLY A 85 -11.83 11.72 7.70
N GLU A 86 -10.74 12.48 7.57
CA GLU A 86 -10.19 12.92 6.28
C GLU A 86 -9.58 11.74 5.51
N ILE A 87 -8.87 10.85 6.21
CA ILE A 87 -8.34 9.62 5.62
C ILE A 87 -9.49 8.74 5.13
N SER A 88 -10.50 8.52 5.96
CA SER A 88 -11.66 7.72 5.56
C SER A 88 -12.43 8.33 4.40
N ALA A 89 -12.60 9.65 4.36
CA ALA A 89 -13.26 10.34 3.26
C ALA A 89 -12.47 10.22 1.95
N LEU A 90 -11.14 10.35 2.00
CA LEU A 90 -10.27 10.12 0.85
C LEU A 90 -10.40 8.69 0.33
N LEU A 91 -10.35 7.69 1.21
CA LEU A 91 -10.50 6.28 0.81
C LEU A 91 -11.84 6.02 0.12
N VAL A 92 -12.92 6.63 0.61
CA VAL A 92 -14.24 6.53 -0.04
C VAL A 92 -14.26 7.22 -1.40
N GLU A 93 -13.62 8.39 -1.54
CA GLU A 93 -13.57 9.10 -2.81
C GLU A 93 -12.78 8.33 -3.87
N LEU A 94 -11.63 7.76 -3.50
CA LEU A 94 -10.80 6.94 -4.39
C LEU A 94 -11.48 5.63 -4.84
N ALA A 95 -12.46 5.17 -4.07
CA ALA A 95 -13.19 3.92 -4.31
C ALA A 95 -14.55 4.12 -5.01
N ARG A 96 -14.80 5.29 -5.58
CA ARG A 96 -16.03 5.57 -6.35
C ARG A 96 -15.95 5.15 -7.80
#